data_AF-A0A356KJI7-F1
#
_entry.id   AF-A0A356KJI7-F1
#
_cell.length_a   1.000
_cell.length_b   1.000
_cell.length_c   1.000
_cell.angle_alpha   90.00
_cell.angle_beta   90.00
_cell.angle_gamma   90.00
#
_symmetry.space_group_name_H-M   'P 1'
#
loop_
_entity.id
_entity.type
_entity.pdbx_description
1 polymer ?
#
loop_
_entity_poly.entity_id
_entity_poly.type
_entity_poly.pdbx_seq_one_letter_code
_entity_poly.pdbx_strand_id
1 'polypeptide(L)' 'MGGLAPPEDTSGLQQRLNNLGYHCGEEDGQAGAVTRQRLEAFQRAAGLETSGQLDDATKAKLLELHGS' A
#
# COMPACT_ATOMS: atom_id res chain seq x y z
N MET A 1 3.55 -27.51 1.62
CA MET A 1 3.70 -26.40 2.60
C MET A 1 3.93 -25.13 1.80
N GLY A 2 2.98 -24.20 1.80
CA GLY A 2 3.07 -22.95 1.04
C GLY A 2 1.72 -22.28 1.02
N GLY A 3 1.24 -21.85 2.19
CA GLY A 3 -0.02 -21.13 2.31
C GLY A 3 0.11 -19.80 1.56
N LEU A 4 -0.54 -19.71 0.41
CA LEU A 4 -0.78 -18.46 -0.30
C LEU A 4 -1.54 -17.56 0.68
N ALA A 5 -0.92 -16.43 1.03
CA ALA A 5 -1.36 -15.53 2.09
C ALA A 5 -2.81 -15.05 1.87
N PRO A 6 -3.58 -14.81 2.95
CA PRO A 6 -4.99 -14.39 2.85
C PRO A 6 -5.15 -12.98 2.25
N PRO A 7 -6.35 -12.67 1.69
CA PRO A 7 -6.63 -11.52 0.84
C PRO A 7 -6.84 -10.20 1.61
N GLU A 8 -5.86 -9.80 2.42
CA GLU A 8 -5.74 -8.43 2.93
C GLU A 8 -4.97 -7.50 1.95
N ASP A 9 -4.76 -8.06 0.74
CA ASP A 9 -4.30 -7.55 -0.56
C ASP A 9 -3.46 -6.27 -0.56
N THR A 10 -2.22 -6.42 -0.08
CA THR A 10 -1.12 -5.53 -0.44
C THR A 10 -1.02 -5.33 -1.97
N SER A 11 -1.39 -6.33 -2.79
CA SER A 11 -1.37 -6.25 -4.27
C SER A 11 -2.30 -5.16 -4.82
N GLY A 12 -3.57 -5.13 -4.39
CA GLY A 12 -4.50 -4.08 -4.83
C GLY A 12 -4.06 -2.68 -4.38
N LEU A 13 -3.38 -2.61 -3.25
CA LEU A 13 -2.88 -1.35 -2.69
C LEU A 13 -1.59 -0.89 -3.40
N GLN A 14 -0.70 -1.82 -3.74
CA GLN A 14 0.47 -1.56 -4.59
C GLN A 14 0.05 -1.07 -5.97
N GLN A 15 -0.99 -1.66 -6.56
CA GLN A 15 -1.53 -1.19 -7.83
C GLN A 15 -2.02 0.26 -7.75
N ARG A 16 -2.73 0.62 -6.67
CA ARG A 16 -3.21 2.01 -6.45
C ARG A 16 -2.07 2.99 -6.23
N LEU A 17 -1.07 2.62 -5.43
CA LEU A 17 0.14 3.42 -5.25
C LEU A 17 0.88 3.64 -6.57
N ASN A 18 0.98 2.61 -7.41
CA ASN A 18 1.55 2.71 -8.75
C ASN A 18 0.73 3.66 -9.64
N ASN A 19 -0.60 3.56 -9.63
CA ASN A 19 -1.50 4.47 -10.37
C ASN A 19 -1.38 5.93 -9.90
N LEU A 20 -1.14 6.15 -8.61
CA LEU A 20 -0.88 7.46 -8.03
C LEU A 20 0.54 7.99 -8.32
N GLY A 21 1.38 7.22 -9.02
CA GLY A 21 2.75 7.59 -9.39
C GLY A 21 3.81 7.30 -8.33
N TYR A 22 3.48 6.57 -7.26
CA TYR A 22 4.44 6.26 -6.20
C TYR A 22 5.40 5.12 -6.57
N HIS A 23 5.11 4.31 -7.59
CA HIS A 23 6.00 3.23 -8.07
C HIS A 23 6.56 2.36 -6.93
N CYS A 24 5.68 1.67 -6.21
CA CYS A 24 6.00 0.92 -4.99
C CYS A 24 6.58 -0.49 -5.24
N GLY A 25 6.89 -0.81 -6.49
CA GLY A 25 7.46 -2.11 -6.90
C GLY A 25 6.40 -3.07 -7.43
N GLU A 26 6.79 -4.34 -7.54
CA GLU A 26 5.92 -5.43 -8.00
C GLU A 26 4.70 -5.62 -7.08
N GLU A 27 3.54 -5.78 -7.70
CA GLU A 27 2.25 -6.08 -7.06
C GLU A 27 2.15 -7.55 -6.61
N ASP A 28 3.26 -8.11 -6.12
CA ASP A 28 3.37 -9.49 -5.63
C ASP A 28 2.69 -9.70 -4.26
N GLY A 29 2.13 -8.63 -3.69
CA GLY A 29 1.48 -8.69 -2.38
C GLY A 29 2.47 -8.60 -1.21
N GLN A 30 3.75 -8.45 -1.51
CA GLN A 30 4.83 -8.31 -0.53
C GLN A 30 5.21 -6.85 -0.34
N ALA A 31 5.00 -6.32 0.87
CA ALA A 31 5.46 -4.99 1.26
C ALA A 31 6.97 -5.01 1.56
N GLY A 32 7.78 -5.05 0.50
CA GLY A 32 9.23 -4.93 0.57
C GLY A 32 9.70 -3.53 0.99
N ALA A 33 11.03 -3.35 1.15
CA ALA A 33 11.61 -2.07 1.58
C ALA A 33 11.19 -0.88 0.70
N VAL A 34 11.08 -1.10 -0.62
CA VAL A 34 10.60 -0.09 -1.59
C VAL A 34 9.15 0.28 -1.30
N THR A 35 8.27 -0.71 -1.14
CA THR A 35 6.86 -0.50 -0.86
C THR A 35 6.66 0.25 0.46
N ARG A 36 7.42 -0.09 1.51
CA ARG A 36 7.38 0.65 2.79
C ARG A 36 7.75 2.11 2.60
N GLN A 37 8.84 2.39 1.90
CA GLN A 37 9.27 3.77 1.65
C GLN A 37 8.20 4.59 0.89
N ARG A 38 7.46 3.94 -0.03
CA ARG A 38 6.34 4.56 -0.73
C ARG A 38 5.10 4.72 0.13
N LEU A 39 4.83 3.75 1.01
CA LEU A 39 3.77 3.87 2.00
C LEU A 39 4.03 5.02 2.96
N GLU A 40 5.26 5.18 3.45
CA GLU A 40 5.66 6.31 4.30
C GLU A 40 5.45 7.65 3.58
N ALA A 41 5.85 7.74 2.31
CA ALA A 41 5.65 8.93 1.51
C ALA A 41 4.15 9.25 1.31
N PHE A 42 3.36 8.24 0.99
CA PHE A 42 1.91 8.36 0.84
C PHE A 42 1.24 8.77 2.16
N GLN A 43 1.56 8.10 3.26
CA GLN A 43 1.04 8.39 4.60
C GLN A 43 1.35 9.84 4.99
N ARG A 44 2.59 10.28 4.76
CA ARG A 44 3.00 11.66 5.02
C ARG A 44 2.23 12.67 4.18
N ALA A 45 2.05 12.38 2.89
CA ALA A 45 1.28 13.23 1.98
C ALA A 45 -0.22 13.26 2.34
N ALA A 46 -0.74 12.16 2.84
CA ALA A 46 -2.13 12.02 3.29
C ALA A 46 -2.38 12.54 4.72
N GLY A 47 -1.33 12.94 5.46
CA GLY A 47 -1.42 13.37 6.86
C GLY A 47 -1.70 12.24 7.85
N LEU A 48 -1.38 10.99 7.48
CA LEU A 48 -1.48 9.80 8.33
C LEU A 48 -0.18 9.57 9.10
N GLU A 49 -0.25 8.69 10.09
CA GLU A 49 0.95 8.20 10.78
C GLU A 49 1.85 7.43 9.80
N THR A 50 3.10 7.88 9.70
CA THR A 50 4.12 7.27 8.83
C THR A 50 4.71 6.03 9.50
N SER A 51 3.91 4.97 9.56
CA SER A 51 4.35 3.65 10.02
C SER A 51 5.13 2.90 8.93
N GLY A 52 4.91 3.25 7.66
CA GLY A 52 5.40 2.49 6.51
C GLY A 52 4.76 1.11 6.38
N GLN A 53 3.72 0.86 7.17
CA GLN A 53 2.94 -0.36 7.17
C GLN A 53 1.59 -0.14 6.50
N LEU A 54 0.99 -1.26 6.10
CA LEU A 54 -0.29 -1.29 5.42
C LEU A 54 -1.43 -1.30 6.44
N ASP A 55 -1.52 -0.27 7.27
CA ASP A 55 -2.52 -0.18 8.34
C ASP A 55 -3.90 0.16 7.79
N ASP A 56 -4.94 -0.13 8.57
CA ASP A 56 -6.33 0.10 8.18
C ASP A 56 -6.59 1.56 7.76
N ALA A 57 -5.98 2.52 8.47
CA ALA A 57 -6.05 3.95 8.11
C ALA A 57 -5.46 4.24 6.71
N THR A 58 -4.36 3.57 6.36
CA THR A 58 -3.70 3.71 5.04
C THR A 58 -4.57 3.06 3.96
N LYS A 59 -5.10 1.87 4.23
CA LYS A 59 -6.03 1.16 3.33
C LYS A 59 -7.28 2.00 3.07
N ALA A 60 -7.91 2.52 4.12
CA ALA A 60 -9.10 3.36 4.05
C ALA A 60 -8.82 4.61 3.22
N LYS A 61 -7.69 5.30 3.46
CA LYS A 61 -7.37 6.52 2.72
C LYS A 61 -7.09 6.29 1.25
N LEU A 62 -6.46 5.17 0.89
CA LEU A 62 -6.28 4.77 -0.50
C LEU A 62 -7.60 4.35 -1.16
N LEU A 63 -8.50 3.72 -0.41
CA LEU A 63 -9.86 3.45 -0.87
C LEU A 63 -10.64 4.75 -1.10
N GLU A 64 -10.45 5.75 -0.25
CA GLU A 64 -11.13 7.05 -0.36
C GLU A 64 -10.64 7.84 -1.59
N LEU A 65 -9.34 7.77 -1.90
CA LEU A 65 -8.74 8.45 -3.06
C LEU A 65 -8.94 7.71 -4.39
N HIS A 66 -9.21 6.41 -4.38
CA HIS A 66 -9.30 5.57 -5.58
C HIS A 66 -10.51 4.60 -5.58
N GLY A 67 -11.54 4.92 -4.82
CA GLY A 67 -12.80 4.18 -4.77
C GLY A 67 -13.74 4.67 -5.87
N SER A 68 -13.82 3.91 -6.96
CA SER A 68 -14.93 3.95 -7.92
C SER A 68 -15.60 2.59 -7.96
#